data_AF-K0QZ64-F1
#
_entry.id   AF-K0QZ64-F1
#
_cell.length_a   1.000
_cell.length_b   1.000
_cell.length_c   1.000
_cell.angle_alpha   90.00
_cell.angle_beta   90.00
_cell.angle_gamma   90.00
#
_symmetry.space_group_name_H-M   'P 1'
#
loop_
_entity.id
_entity.type
_entity.pdbx_description
1 polymer ?
#
loop_
_entity_poly.entity_id
_entity_poly.type
_entity_poly.pdbx_seq_one_letter_code
_entity_poly.pdbx_strand_id
1 'polypeptide(L)'
;MASPEAPTATVKFDVGGRLFKTSRSLFDQHKETMLGRLISDTWLDDSTKPIFIDRDGDIFAQVLNFLRYGSVTLPNSIPKDMFLRDLDYFGISHESGTVVGETEKFPLRVKEMLEKLARIDSDAEELERKKSGVKLLQGLTAITALCCAEYACGRKSVTIKSQTAPDLHQAASKVMNNHPAGKEMFKICYPSLD
;
A
#
# COMPACT_ATOMS: atom_id res chain seq x y z
N MET A 1 -28.55 -21.66 39.90
CA MET A 1 -28.34 -22.95 39.21
C MET A 1 -28.49 -22.69 37.72
N ALA A 2 -27.39 -22.77 36.96
CA ALA A 2 -27.41 -22.61 35.53
C ALA A 2 -28.03 -23.87 34.89
N SER A 3 -29.03 -23.66 34.04
CA SER A 3 -29.66 -24.72 33.24
C SER A 3 -28.63 -25.36 32.31
N PRO A 4 -28.66 -26.68 32.04
CA PRO A 4 -27.77 -27.27 31.05
C PRO A 4 -28.09 -26.67 29.68
N GLU A 5 -27.12 -25.97 29.06
CA GLU A 5 -27.24 -25.51 27.69
C GLU A 5 -27.53 -26.73 26.80
N ALA A 6 -28.68 -26.71 26.14
CA ALA A 6 -29.02 -27.71 25.14
C ALA A 6 -27.89 -27.76 24.09
N PRO A 7 -27.51 -28.95 23.59
CA PRO A 7 -26.50 -29.05 22.54
C PRO A 7 -26.93 -28.15 21.37
N THR A 8 -26.08 -27.19 21.00
CA THR A 8 -26.32 -26.31 19.86
C THR A 8 -26.55 -27.18 18.64
N ALA A 9 -27.80 -27.25 18.18
CA ALA A 9 -28.18 -28.13 17.09
C ALA A 9 -27.34 -27.78 15.85
N THR A 10 -26.61 -28.75 15.32
CA THR A 10 -25.76 -28.55 14.14
C THR A 10 -26.39 -29.18 12.91
N VAL A 11 -26.22 -28.54 11.76
CA VAL A 11 -26.62 -29.05 10.44
C VAL A 11 -25.37 -29.44 9.66
N LYS A 12 -25.46 -30.54 8.90
CA LYS A 12 -24.40 -31.00 8.00
C LYS A 12 -24.84 -30.83 6.55
N PHE A 13 -23.93 -30.37 5.70
CA PHE A 13 -24.13 -30.31 4.26
C PHE A 13 -23.03 -31.08 3.55
N ASP A 14 -23.36 -31.66 2.41
CA ASP A 14 -22.43 -32.16 1.41
C ASP A 14 -22.63 -31.31 0.15
N VAL A 15 -21.68 -30.42 -0.15
CA VAL A 15 -21.79 -29.48 -1.26
C VAL A 15 -20.74 -29.81 -2.30
N GLY A 16 -21.17 -30.43 -3.40
CA GLY A 16 -20.27 -30.89 -4.47
C GLY A 16 -19.21 -31.89 -3.99
N GLY A 17 -19.48 -32.67 -2.94
CA GLY A 17 -18.53 -33.60 -2.32
C GLY A 17 -17.76 -33.03 -1.12
N ARG A 18 -17.95 -31.75 -0.79
CA ARG A 18 -17.30 -31.10 0.36
C ARG A 18 -18.25 -31.04 1.55
N LEU A 19 -17.82 -31.61 2.66
CA LEU A 19 -18.62 -31.67 3.89
C LEU A 19 -18.50 -30.39 4.71
N PHE A 20 -19.63 -29.83 5.10
CA PHE A 20 -19.75 -28.69 6.00
C PHE A 20 -20.54 -29.08 7.24
N LYS A 21 -20.18 -28.47 8.37
CA LYS A 21 -20.94 -28.53 9.61
C LYS A 21 -21.06 -27.12 10.18
N THR A 22 -22.27 -26.68 10.47
CA THR A 22 -22.54 -25.33 11.00
C THR A 22 -23.72 -25.35 11.97
N SER A 23 -23.89 -24.27 12.74
CA SER A 23 -25.01 -24.14 13.68
C SER A 23 -26.33 -23.99 12.94
N ARG A 24 -27.39 -24.67 13.42
CA ARG A 24 -28.75 -24.47 12.93
C ARG A 24 -29.24 -23.04 13.15
N SER A 25 -28.81 -22.42 14.24
CA SER A 25 -29.18 -21.04 14.58
C SER A 25 -28.81 -20.03 13.49
N LEU A 26 -27.78 -20.31 12.68
CA LEU A 26 -27.42 -19.47 11.53
C LEU A 26 -28.59 -19.39 10.54
N PHE A 27 -29.24 -20.51 10.25
CA PHE A 27 -30.32 -20.55 9.28
C PHE A 27 -31.67 -20.19 9.88
N ASP A 28 -31.83 -20.30 11.20
CA ASP A 28 -32.97 -19.74 11.91
C ASP A 28 -33.01 -18.20 11.82
N GLN A 29 -31.86 -17.55 11.59
CA GLN A 29 -31.78 -16.10 11.35
C GLN A 29 -32.08 -15.71 9.89
N HIS A 30 -32.01 -16.66 8.97
CA HIS A 30 -32.12 -16.45 7.51
C HIS A 30 -33.18 -17.37 6.91
N LYS A 31 -34.37 -17.42 7.53
CA LYS A 31 -35.46 -18.38 7.19
C LYS A 31 -36.07 -18.15 5.81
N GLU A 32 -35.97 -16.94 5.30
CA GLU A 32 -36.42 -16.52 3.98
C GLU A 32 -35.57 -17.12 2.85
N THR A 33 -34.31 -17.46 3.14
CA THR A 33 -33.40 -18.07 2.18
C THR A 33 -33.82 -19.51 1.85
N MET A 34 -33.34 -20.02 0.71
CA MET A 34 -33.54 -21.41 0.34
C MET A 34 -32.97 -22.36 1.40
N LEU A 35 -31.79 -22.06 1.96
CA LEU A 35 -31.16 -22.87 3.00
C LEU A 35 -31.98 -22.86 4.30
N GLY A 36 -32.52 -21.70 4.69
CA GLY A 36 -33.41 -21.57 5.85
C GLY A 36 -34.67 -22.42 5.72
N ARG A 37 -35.31 -22.39 4.54
CA ARG A 37 -36.47 -23.23 4.23
C ARG A 37 -36.11 -24.71 4.19
N LEU A 38 -35.03 -25.09 3.51
CA LEU A 38 -34.57 -26.47 3.40
C LEU A 38 -34.36 -27.12 4.77
N ILE A 39 -33.80 -26.38 5.73
CA ILE A 39 -33.52 -26.86 7.09
C ILE A 39 -34.77 -26.84 7.98
N SER A 40 -35.77 -26.02 7.65
CA SER A 40 -37.05 -25.97 8.34
C SER A 40 -37.97 -27.11 7.89
N ASP A 41 -38.00 -27.38 6.59
CA ASP A 41 -38.84 -28.41 5.95
C ASP A 41 -38.28 -29.82 6.15
N THR A 42 -36.95 -29.94 6.18
CA THR A 42 -36.28 -31.19 6.59
C THR A 42 -36.40 -31.33 8.11
N TRP A 43 -37.58 -31.71 8.60
CA TRP A 43 -37.72 -32.26 9.94
C TRP A 43 -36.71 -33.41 10.04
N LEU A 44 -35.75 -33.28 10.97
CA LEU A 44 -34.57 -34.14 11.09
C LEU A 44 -34.96 -35.60 11.42
N ASP A 45 -35.53 -36.33 10.47
CA ASP A 45 -35.80 -37.76 10.59
C ASP A 45 -34.49 -38.53 10.77
N ASP A 46 -33.36 -37.92 10.37
CA ASP A 46 -32.03 -38.45 10.62
C ASP A 46 -30.99 -37.31 10.69
N SER A 47 -30.82 -36.68 11.86
CA SER A 47 -29.79 -35.63 12.10
C SER A 47 -28.34 -36.05 11.80
N THR A 48 -28.16 -37.34 11.48
CA THR A 48 -26.88 -37.94 11.15
C THR A 48 -26.45 -37.65 9.71
N LYS A 49 -27.39 -37.54 8.76
CA LYS A 49 -27.11 -37.47 7.31
C LYS A 49 -26.90 -36.04 6.81
N PRO A 50 -25.88 -35.79 5.99
CA PRO A 50 -25.67 -34.48 5.38
C PRO A 50 -26.71 -34.18 4.30
N ILE A 51 -27.14 -32.93 4.23
CA ILE A 51 -27.98 -32.42 3.14
C ILE A 51 -27.10 -32.22 1.91
N PHE A 52 -27.40 -32.93 0.82
CA PHE A 52 -26.64 -32.80 -0.42
C PHE A 52 -27.07 -31.57 -1.22
N ILE A 53 -26.10 -30.83 -1.73
CA ILE A 53 -26.27 -29.66 -2.59
C ILE A 53 -25.31 -29.79 -3.78
N ASP A 54 -25.86 -29.79 -4.99
CA ASP A 54 -25.09 -29.90 -6.23
C ASP A 54 -24.52 -28.53 -6.66
N ARG A 55 -23.70 -27.92 -5.80
CA ARG A 55 -23.01 -26.64 -6.02
C ARG A 55 -21.53 -26.76 -5.65
N ASP A 56 -20.77 -25.72 -5.95
CA ASP A 56 -19.35 -25.63 -5.64
C ASP A 56 -19.12 -25.41 -4.13
N GLY A 57 -18.38 -26.31 -3.50
CA GLY A 57 -18.07 -26.23 -2.08
C GLY A 57 -17.15 -25.05 -1.69
N ASP A 58 -16.28 -24.57 -2.56
CA ASP A 58 -15.42 -23.41 -2.28
C ASP A 58 -16.23 -22.12 -2.26
N ILE A 59 -17.19 -21.99 -3.17
CA ILE A 59 -18.14 -20.87 -3.20
C ILE A 59 -19.06 -20.94 -1.97
N PHE A 60 -19.58 -22.13 -1.65
CA PHE A 60 -20.46 -22.32 -0.49
C PHE A 60 -19.80 -21.95 0.85
N ALA A 61 -18.49 -22.18 0.99
CA ALA A 61 -17.75 -21.72 2.16
C ALA A 61 -17.87 -20.19 2.36
N GLN A 62 -17.83 -19.43 1.26
CA GLN A 62 -18.03 -17.98 1.31
C GLN A 62 -19.49 -17.60 1.53
N VAL A 63 -20.45 -18.41 1.05
CA VAL A 63 -21.89 -18.18 1.33
C VAL A 63 -22.15 -18.29 2.83
N LEU A 64 -21.58 -19.29 3.50
CA LEU A 64 -21.68 -19.41 4.95
C LEU A 64 -21.05 -18.22 5.68
N ASN A 65 -19.91 -17.71 5.21
CA ASN A 65 -19.29 -16.52 5.79
C ASN A 65 -20.15 -15.28 5.58
N PHE A 66 -20.75 -15.12 4.40
CA PHE A 66 -21.68 -14.04 4.12
C PHE A 66 -22.89 -14.07 5.08
N LEU A 67 -23.51 -15.24 5.29
CA LEU A 67 -24.62 -15.39 6.24
C LEU A 67 -24.21 -15.09 7.70
N ARG A 68 -22.94 -15.32 8.08
CA ARG A 68 -22.43 -15.06 9.43
C ARG A 68 -22.14 -13.59 9.69
N TYR A 69 -21.61 -12.88 8.68
CA TYR A 69 -21.04 -11.54 8.86
C TYR A 69 -21.80 -10.44 8.12
N GLY A 70 -22.76 -10.79 7.24
CA GLY A 70 -23.49 -9.85 6.37
C GLY A 70 -22.65 -9.26 5.24
N SER A 71 -21.37 -9.63 5.13
CA SER A 71 -20.46 -9.20 4.07
C SER A 71 -19.34 -10.21 3.88
N VAL A 72 -18.69 -10.20 2.72
CA VAL A 72 -17.56 -11.07 2.40
C VAL A 72 -16.58 -10.39 1.46
N THR A 73 -15.28 -10.57 1.73
CA THR A 73 -14.23 -10.34 0.74
C THR A 73 -13.88 -11.69 0.12
N LEU A 74 -14.11 -11.83 -1.18
CA LEU A 74 -13.88 -13.08 -1.89
C LEU A 74 -12.37 -13.26 -2.18
N PRO A 75 -11.81 -14.46 -1.99
CA PRO A 75 -10.45 -14.77 -2.42
C PRO A 75 -10.33 -14.70 -3.94
N ASN A 76 -9.13 -14.45 -4.46
CA ASN A 76 -8.83 -14.38 -5.89
C ASN A 76 -9.24 -15.63 -6.68
N SER A 77 -9.31 -16.78 -6.03
CA SER A 77 -9.73 -18.05 -6.64
C SER A 77 -11.23 -18.11 -6.92
N ILE A 78 -12.04 -17.22 -6.34
CA ILE A 78 -13.50 -17.21 -6.49
C ILE A 78 -13.93 -15.95 -7.25
N PRO A 79 -14.33 -16.08 -8.53
CA PRO A 79 -14.90 -14.98 -9.29
C PRO A 79 -16.17 -14.43 -8.62
N LYS A 80 -16.26 -13.10 -8.53
CA LYS A 80 -17.39 -12.42 -7.87
C LYS A 80 -18.72 -12.78 -8.54
N ASP A 81 -18.76 -12.86 -9.85
CA ASP A 81 -19.95 -13.24 -10.63
C ASP A 81 -20.41 -14.68 -10.35
N MET A 82 -19.49 -15.62 -10.13
CA MET A 82 -19.82 -16.99 -9.72
C MET A 82 -20.40 -17.03 -8.31
N PHE A 83 -19.84 -16.27 -7.38
CA PHE A 83 -20.39 -16.15 -6.03
C PHE A 83 -21.79 -15.51 -6.02
N LEU A 84 -22.01 -14.44 -6.79
CA LEU A 84 -23.32 -13.80 -6.90
C LEU A 84 -24.39 -14.75 -7.46
N ARG A 85 -24.03 -15.56 -8.45
CA ARG A 85 -24.91 -16.61 -8.99
C ARG A 85 -25.32 -17.63 -7.91
N ASP A 86 -24.42 -17.98 -7.01
CA ASP A 86 -24.72 -18.87 -5.88
C ASP A 86 -25.62 -18.20 -4.85
N LEU A 87 -25.41 -16.91 -4.54
CA LEU A 87 -26.34 -16.17 -3.67
C LEU A 87 -27.76 -16.18 -4.26
N ASP A 88 -27.91 -15.96 -5.56
CA ASP A 88 -29.20 -16.03 -6.24
C ASP A 88 -29.82 -17.44 -6.13
N TYR A 89 -29.02 -18.50 -6.34
CA TYR A 89 -29.45 -19.89 -6.18
C TYR A 89 -29.96 -20.19 -4.76
N PHE A 90 -29.28 -19.67 -3.73
CA PHE A 90 -29.68 -19.82 -2.33
C PHE A 90 -30.78 -18.83 -1.90
N GLY A 91 -31.23 -17.93 -2.79
CA GLY A 91 -32.23 -16.92 -2.48
C GLY A 91 -31.76 -15.92 -1.42
N ILE A 92 -30.47 -15.59 -1.43
CA ILE A 92 -29.85 -14.65 -0.49
C ILE A 92 -29.70 -13.29 -1.17
N SER A 93 -30.41 -12.29 -0.66
CA SER A 93 -30.25 -10.91 -1.10
C SER A 93 -28.95 -10.30 -0.58
N HIS A 94 -28.34 -9.42 -1.35
CA HIS A 94 -27.14 -8.69 -0.96
C HIS A 94 -27.25 -7.21 -1.33
N GLU A 95 -26.60 -6.35 -0.55
CA GLU A 95 -26.51 -4.92 -0.83
C GLU A 95 -25.20 -4.58 -1.54
N SER A 96 -25.19 -3.47 -2.28
CA SER A 96 -23.98 -3.00 -2.96
C SER A 96 -22.84 -2.78 -1.95
N GLY A 97 -21.66 -3.34 -2.25
CA GLY A 97 -20.47 -3.24 -1.39
C GLY A 97 -20.35 -4.32 -0.31
N THR A 98 -21.38 -5.13 -0.05
CA THR A 98 -21.29 -6.25 0.91
C THR A 98 -20.50 -7.44 0.36
N VAL A 99 -20.40 -7.55 -0.97
CA VAL A 99 -19.60 -8.56 -1.67
C VAL A 99 -18.48 -7.85 -2.41
N VAL A 100 -17.25 -8.04 -1.95
CA VAL A 100 -16.05 -7.38 -2.52
C VAL A 100 -15.14 -8.45 -3.13
N GLY A 101 -14.79 -8.28 -4.40
CA GLY A 101 -13.79 -9.13 -5.04
C GLY A 101 -12.38 -8.67 -4.67
N GLU A 102 -11.41 -9.57 -4.49
CA GLU A 102 -10.01 -9.16 -4.29
C GLU A 102 -9.47 -8.31 -5.45
N THR A 103 -9.97 -8.52 -6.68
CA THR A 103 -9.64 -7.71 -7.87
C THR A 103 -10.07 -6.25 -7.73
N GLU A 104 -11.11 -5.93 -6.96
CA GLU A 104 -11.55 -4.55 -6.72
C GLU A 104 -10.58 -3.78 -5.81
N LYS A 105 -9.73 -4.48 -5.04
CA LYS A 105 -8.65 -3.86 -4.24
C LYS A 105 -7.41 -3.56 -5.07
N PHE A 106 -7.21 -4.22 -6.22
CA PHE A 106 -6.02 -4.03 -7.06
C PHE A 106 -5.89 -2.59 -7.59
N PRO A 107 -6.93 -1.97 -8.20
CA PRO A 107 -6.87 -0.56 -8.62
C PRO A 107 -6.56 0.39 -7.46
N LEU A 108 -7.12 0.14 -6.28
CA LEU A 108 -6.87 0.96 -5.09
C LEU A 108 -5.40 0.87 -4.64
N ARG A 109 -4.83 -0.34 -4.61
CA ARG A 109 -3.41 -0.55 -4.30
C ARG A 109 -2.49 0.09 -5.33
N VAL A 110 -2.82 -0.02 -6.61
CA VAL A 110 -2.06 0.64 -7.69
C VAL A 110 -2.12 2.16 -7.53
N LYS A 111 -3.29 2.73 -7.25
CA LYS A 111 -3.45 4.17 -6.98
C LYS A 111 -2.61 4.62 -5.79
N GLU A 112 -2.68 3.90 -4.67
CA GLU A 112 -1.89 4.21 -3.47
C GLU A 112 -0.38 4.12 -3.75
N MET A 113 0.04 3.13 -4.55
CA MET A 113 1.44 2.98 -4.98
C MET A 113 1.88 4.14 -5.88
N LEU A 114 1.05 4.58 -6.84
CA LEU A 114 1.34 5.73 -7.69
C LEU A 114 1.45 7.03 -6.90
N GLU A 115 0.59 7.24 -5.90
CA GLU A 115 0.67 8.39 -5.00
C GLU A 115 1.95 8.36 -4.14
N LYS A 116 2.37 7.17 -3.69
CA LYS A 116 3.65 7.01 -2.98
C LYS A 116 4.85 7.32 -3.89
N LEU A 117 4.83 6.86 -5.14
CA LEU A 117 5.87 7.16 -6.11
C LEU A 117 5.98 8.67 -6.39
N ALA A 118 4.85 9.35 -6.58
CA ALA A 118 4.83 10.80 -6.79
C ALA A 118 5.43 11.59 -5.62
N ARG A 119 5.22 11.12 -4.37
CA ARG A 119 5.85 11.72 -3.17
C ARG A 119 7.36 11.53 -3.18
N ILE A 120 7.83 10.32 -3.51
CA ILE A 120 9.26 10.02 -3.60
C ILE A 120 9.96 10.91 -4.63
N ASP A 121 9.34 11.11 -5.81
CA ASP A 121 9.89 11.98 -6.85
C ASP A 121 10.02 13.43 -6.35
N SER A 122 8.98 13.97 -5.71
CA SER A 122 9.01 15.31 -5.11
C SER A 122 10.10 15.45 -4.04
N ASP A 123 10.23 14.46 -3.16
CA ASP A 123 11.24 14.45 -2.10
C ASP A 123 12.67 14.38 -2.68
N ALA A 124 12.86 13.60 -3.75
CA ALA A 124 14.14 13.49 -4.46
C ALA A 124 14.56 14.82 -5.09
N GLU A 125 13.64 15.55 -5.72
CA GLU A 125 13.90 16.87 -6.26
C GLU A 125 14.28 17.88 -5.17
N GLU A 126 13.61 17.84 -4.02
CA GLU A 126 13.95 18.69 -2.88
C GLU A 126 15.35 18.38 -2.33
N LEU A 127 15.69 17.09 -2.23
CA LEU A 127 17.00 16.66 -1.76
C LEU A 127 18.11 17.12 -2.70
N GLU A 128 17.91 17.07 -4.02
CA GLU A 128 18.88 17.58 -5.00
C GLU A 128 19.05 19.10 -4.92
N ARG A 129 17.98 19.87 -4.65
CA ARG A 129 18.08 21.31 -4.36
C ARG A 129 18.91 21.57 -3.10
N LYS A 130 18.65 20.85 -2.01
CA LYS A 130 19.39 20.98 -0.74
C LYS A 130 20.87 20.59 -0.90
N LYS A 131 21.15 19.49 -1.59
CA LYS A 131 22.50 19.00 -1.90
C LYS A 131 23.31 20.03 -2.68
N SER A 132 22.69 20.71 -3.64
CA SER A 132 23.33 21.81 -4.37
C SER A 132 23.70 22.99 -3.45
N GLY A 133 22.82 23.34 -2.50
CA GLY A 133 23.10 24.35 -1.48
C GLY A 133 24.26 23.98 -0.55
N VAL A 134 24.32 22.71 -0.11
CA VAL A 134 25.40 22.20 0.75
C VAL A 134 26.75 22.26 0.04
N LYS A 135 26.82 21.86 -1.24
CA LYS A 135 28.06 21.96 -2.04
C LYS A 135 28.59 23.40 -2.11
N LEU A 136 27.68 24.36 -2.34
CA LEU A 136 28.06 25.77 -2.36
C LEU A 136 28.61 26.23 -0.99
N LEU A 137 27.97 25.82 0.11
CA LEU A 137 28.41 26.18 1.46
C LEU A 137 29.78 25.56 1.77
N GLN A 138 30.00 24.29 1.40
CA GLN A 138 31.30 23.61 1.50
C GLN A 138 32.38 24.37 0.71
N GLY A 139 32.07 24.79 -0.52
CA GLY A 139 32.97 25.61 -1.33
C GLY A 139 33.32 26.94 -0.65
N LEU A 140 32.33 27.66 -0.10
CA LEU A 140 32.56 28.91 0.63
C LEU A 140 33.40 28.70 1.90
N THR A 141 33.16 27.63 2.67
CA THR A 141 33.96 27.30 3.85
C THR A 141 35.42 27.03 3.48
N ALA A 142 35.65 26.25 2.42
CA ALA A 142 36.99 25.96 1.93
C ALA A 142 37.72 27.22 1.43
N ILE A 143 37.01 28.12 0.74
CA ILE A 143 37.57 29.42 0.33
C ILE A 143 37.99 30.25 1.54
N THR A 144 37.13 30.38 2.55
CA THR A 144 37.43 31.16 3.75
C THR A 144 38.70 30.64 4.43
N ALA A 145 38.83 29.31 4.57
CA ALA A 145 40.02 28.69 5.15
C ALA A 145 41.28 29.01 4.34
N LEU A 146 41.22 28.94 3.01
CA LEU A 146 42.35 29.29 2.13
C LEU A 146 42.73 30.77 2.24
N CYS A 147 41.75 31.68 2.24
CA CYS A 147 41.98 33.10 2.42
C CYS A 147 42.69 33.40 3.75
N CYS A 148 42.23 32.78 4.85
CA CYS A 148 42.86 32.94 6.15
C CYS A 148 44.32 32.45 6.15
N ALA A 149 44.61 31.30 5.55
CA ALA A 149 45.96 30.76 5.46
C ALA A 149 46.89 31.65 4.61
N GLU A 150 46.41 32.11 3.45
CA GLU A 150 47.17 32.98 2.55
C GLU A 150 47.47 34.35 3.19
N TYR A 151 46.49 34.93 3.87
CA TYR A 151 46.66 36.19 4.61
C TYR A 151 47.68 36.05 5.74
N ALA A 152 47.65 34.95 6.49
CA ALA A 152 48.65 34.66 7.52
C ALA A 152 50.08 34.54 6.96
N CYS A 153 50.22 34.15 5.69
CA CYS A 153 51.50 34.14 4.96
C CYS A 153 51.85 35.48 4.28
N GLY A 154 51.09 36.56 4.51
CA GLY A 154 51.34 37.88 3.92
C GLY A 154 50.94 38.03 2.45
N ARG A 155 50.23 37.04 1.88
CA ARG A 155 49.74 37.09 0.49
C ARG A 155 48.38 37.79 0.44
N LYS A 156 48.19 38.64 -0.59
CA LYS A 156 46.97 39.47 -0.75
C LYS A 156 45.86 38.82 -1.60
N SER A 157 46.12 37.68 -2.24
CA SER A 157 45.17 37.04 -3.16
C SER A 157 45.30 35.52 -3.15
N VAL A 158 44.18 34.81 -3.29
CA VAL A 158 44.10 33.35 -3.40
C VAL A 158 43.98 32.93 -4.87
N THR A 159 44.76 31.94 -5.29
CA THR A 159 44.68 31.39 -6.66
C THR A 159 43.84 30.11 -6.66
N ILE A 160 42.79 30.06 -7.47
CA ILE A 160 41.85 28.92 -7.57
C ILE A 160 41.96 28.29 -8.95
N LYS A 161 42.28 26.99 -8.99
CA LYS A 161 42.31 26.21 -10.23
C LYS A 161 40.92 25.63 -10.51
N SER A 162 40.30 26.05 -11.61
CA SER A 162 38.90 25.70 -11.94
C SER A 162 38.64 24.21 -12.14
N GLN A 163 39.59 23.47 -12.72
CA GLN A 163 39.43 22.03 -13.03
C GLN A 163 39.52 21.10 -11.81
N THR A 164 40.32 21.46 -10.80
CA THR A 164 40.59 20.58 -9.64
C THR A 164 39.62 20.80 -8.48
N ALA A 165 38.81 21.86 -8.52
CA ALA A 165 37.89 22.21 -7.45
C ALA A 165 36.67 23.00 -7.98
N PRO A 166 35.72 22.33 -8.65
CA PRO A 166 34.57 23.01 -9.29
C PRO A 166 33.67 23.72 -8.28
N ASP A 167 33.45 23.14 -7.10
CA ASP A 167 32.66 23.77 -6.02
C ASP A 167 33.33 25.05 -5.49
N LEU A 168 34.67 25.04 -5.41
CA LEU A 168 35.48 26.19 -5.00
C LEU A 168 35.47 27.29 -6.07
N HIS A 169 35.54 26.90 -7.34
CA HIS A 169 35.41 27.81 -8.47
C HIS A 169 34.02 28.47 -8.51
N GLN A 170 32.95 27.70 -8.33
CA GLN A 170 31.57 28.20 -8.30
C GLN A 170 31.35 29.18 -7.13
N ALA A 171 31.83 28.82 -5.93
CA ALA A 171 31.74 29.68 -4.75
C ALA A 171 32.52 30.99 -4.92
N ALA A 172 33.76 30.93 -5.43
CA ALA A 172 34.58 32.12 -5.67
C ALA A 172 33.97 33.04 -6.75
N SER A 173 33.47 32.45 -7.83
CA SER A 173 32.77 33.19 -8.89
C SER A 173 31.54 33.93 -8.35
N LYS A 174 30.78 33.30 -7.46
CA LYS A 174 29.63 33.93 -6.80
C LYS A 174 30.04 35.13 -5.94
N VAL A 175 31.16 35.04 -5.21
CA VAL A 175 31.69 36.16 -4.41
C VAL A 175 32.20 37.30 -5.30
N MET A 176 32.96 36.99 -6.37
CA MET A 176 33.47 38.00 -7.30
C MET A 176 32.36 38.76 -8.04
N ASN A 177 31.24 38.09 -8.35
CA ASN A 177 30.10 38.70 -9.05
C ASN A 177 29.26 39.59 -8.12
N ASN A 178 29.20 39.27 -6.84
CA ASN A 178 28.37 40.00 -5.86
C ASN A 178 29.13 41.07 -5.09
N HIS A 179 30.47 41.05 -5.08
CA HIS A 179 31.27 42.01 -4.31
C HIS A 179 32.51 42.47 -5.09
N PRO A 180 32.71 43.79 -5.28
CA PRO A 180 33.82 44.32 -6.09
C PRO A 180 35.20 43.94 -5.56
N ALA A 181 35.40 43.93 -4.23
CA ALA A 181 36.65 43.48 -3.62
C ALA A 181 36.94 41.97 -3.84
N GLY A 182 35.93 41.17 -4.20
CA GLY A 182 36.13 39.75 -4.52
C GLY A 182 37.06 39.55 -5.73
N LYS A 183 37.05 40.47 -6.70
CA LYS A 183 37.92 40.43 -7.88
C LYS A 183 39.40 40.67 -7.55
N GLU A 184 39.68 41.32 -6.43
CA GLU A 184 41.04 41.55 -5.93
C GLU A 184 41.52 40.39 -5.04
N MET A 185 40.59 39.71 -4.37
CA MET A 185 40.88 38.57 -3.48
C MET A 185 41.15 37.26 -4.21
N PHE A 186 40.55 37.05 -5.40
CA PHE A 186 40.62 35.77 -6.11
C PHE A 186 41.23 35.89 -7.51
N LYS A 187 42.14 34.97 -7.83
CA LYS A 187 42.66 34.75 -9.20
C LYS A 187 42.25 33.37 -9.67
N ILE A 188 41.38 33.30 -10.68
CA ILE A 188 40.92 32.02 -11.23
C ILE A 188 41.79 31.64 -12.43
N CYS A 189 42.42 30.47 -12.35
CA CYS A 189 43.14 29.89 -13.49
C CYS A 189 42.20 28.94 -14.25
N TYR A 190 41.99 29.26 -15.51
CA TYR A 190 41.35 28.37 -16.48
C TYR A 190 42.43 27.58 -17.23
N PRO A 191 42.15 26.33 -17.64
CA PRO A 191 43.04 25.61 -18.54
C PRO A 191 43.22 26.39 -19.84
N SER A 192 44.42 26.34 -20.40
CA SER A 192 44.66 26.75 -21.78
C SER A 192 43.80 25.88 -22.70
N LEU A 193 43.03 26.50 -23.60
CA LEU A 193 42.40 25.79 -24.71
C LEU A 193 43.51 25.44 -25.70
N ASP A 194 43.96 24.19 -25.69
CA ASP A 194 44.72 23.60 -26.80
C ASP A 194 43.74 23.11 -27.89
#